data_AF-A0A1W6PYK2-F1
#
_entry.id   AF-A0A1W6PYK2-F1
#
_cell.length_a   1.000
_cell.length_b   1.000
_cell.length_c   1.000
_cell.angle_alpha   90.00
_cell.angle_beta   90.00
_cell.angle_gamma   90.00
#
_symmetry.space_group_name_H-M   'P 1'
#
loop_
_entity.id
_entity.type
_entity.pdbx_description
1 polymer ?
#
loop_
_entity_poly.entity_id
_entity_poly.type
_entity_poly.pdbx_seq_one_letter_code
_entity_poly.pdbx_strand_id
1 'polypeptide(L)' 'MIPVPSGVKVWLATGHTDMRKGFPGLSLMVQEALKRDPMCGHLFVFRGRGGQCAS' A
#
# COMPACT_ATOMS: atom_id res chain seq x y z
N MET A 1 0.10 7.40 -17.02
CA MET A 1 -0.88 6.41 -16.53
C MET A 1 -0.15 5.08 -16.37
N ILE A 2 -0.28 4.42 -15.22
CA ILE A 2 0.29 3.08 -15.02
C ILE A 2 -0.73 2.06 -15.56
N PRO A 3 -0.40 1.23 -16.57
CA PRO A 3 -1.30 0.20 -17.05
C PRO A 3 -1.51 -0.85 -15.95
N VAL A 4 -2.77 -1.09 -15.58
CA VAL A 4 -3.13 -2.10 -14.57
C VAL A 4 -3.71 -3.32 -15.28
N PRO A 5 -3.04 -4.50 -15.22
CA PRO A 5 -3.57 -5.73 -15.79
C PRO A 5 -4.93 -6.10 -15.19
N SER A 6 -5.78 -6.76 -15.98
CA SER A 6 -7.04 -7.34 -15.50
C SER A 6 -6.78 -8.38 -14.39
N GLY A 7 -7.52 -8.31 -13.29
CA GLY A 7 -7.38 -9.25 -12.17
C GLY A 7 -6.46 -8.80 -11.03
N VAL A 8 -5.79 -7.65 -11.18
CA VAL A 8 -5.04 -7.02 -10.09
C VAL A 8 -6.00 -6.50 -9.03
N LYS A 9 -5.75 -6.86 -7.77
CA LYS A 9 -6.45 -6.29 -6.61
C LYS A 9 -5.71 -5.04 -6.14
N VAL A 10 -6.48 -4.04 -5.70
CA VAL A 10 -5.95 -2.82 -5.09
C VAL A 10 -6.27 -2.86 -3.60
N TRP A 11 -5.24 -2.71 -2.77
CA TRP A 11 -5.35 -2.67 -1.32
C TRP A 11 -5.01 -1.27 -0.81
N LEU A 12 -5.85 -0.73 0.07
CA LEU A 12 -5.63 0.56 0.69
C LEU A 12 -5.31 0.39 2.17
N ALA A 13 -4.13 0.86 2.60
CA ALA A 13 -3.84 1.03 4.01
C ALA A 13 -4.62 2.24 4.55
N THR A 14 -5.61 2.00 5.41
CA THR A 14 -6.53 3.03 5.91
C THR A 14 -5.90 3.98 6.94
N GLY A 15 -4.83 3.54 7.61
CA GLY A 15 -4.07 4.33 8.56
C GLY A 15 -3.02 5.25 7.93
N HIS A 16 -2.51 6.19 8.72
CA HIS A 16 -1.35 6.98 8.32
C HIS A 16 -0.10 6.11 8.27
N THR A 17 0.55 6.13 7.11
CA THR A 17 1.80 5.42 6.86
C THR A 17 2.95 6.41 6.83
N ASP A 18 4.03 6.12 7.56
CA ASP A 18 5.28 6.84 7.35
C ASP A 18 5.86 6.47 5.97
N MET A 19 5.72 7.39 5.01
CA MET A 19 6.20 7.21 3.65
C MET A 19 7.73 7.27 3.53
N ARG A 20 8.46 7.64 4.60
CA ARG A 20 9.94 7.64 4.63
C ARG A 20 10.54 6.24 4.74
N LYS A 21 9.73 5.22 5.06
CA LYS A 21 10.15 3.82 5.20
C LYS A 21 10.66 3.17 3.92
N GLY A 22 10.37 3.76 2.75
CA GLY A 22 10.74 3.20 1.45
C GLY A 22 10.16 1.80 1.21
N PHE A 23 10.63 1.11 0.16
CA PHE A 23 10.10 -0.19 -0.21
C PHE A 23 10.20 -1.26 0.90
N PRO A 24 11.35 -1.47 1.58
CA PRO A 24 11.47 -2.54 2.58
C PRO A 24 10.53 -2.39 3.77
N GLY A 25 10.31 -1.16 4.26
CA GLY A 25 9.40 -0.95 5.37
C GLY A 25 7.93 -0.98 4.96
N LEU A 26 7.61 -0.59 3.72
CA LEU A 26 6.24 -0.70 3.19
C LEU A 26 5.87 -2.16 2.90
N SER A 27 6.80 -2.97 2.36
CA SER A 27 6.57 -4.40 2.13
C SER A 27 6.34 -5.16 3.44
N LEU A 28 7.06 -4.80 4.50
CA LEU A 28 6.81 -5.32 5.85
C LEU A 28 5.40 -4.98 6.33
N MET A 29 4.89 -3.77 6.07
CA MET A 29 3.51 -3.44 6.44
C MET A 29 2.47 -4.23 5.64
N VAL A 30 2.72 -4.53 4.36
CA VAL A 30 1.84 -5.42 3.59
C VAL A 30 1.77 -6.81 4.24
N GLN A 31 2.93 -7.33 4.66
CA GLN A 31 3.01 -8.63 5.29
C GLN A 31 2.39 -8.65 6.69
N GLU A 32 2.69 -7.67 7.52
CA GLU A 32 2.33 -7.70 8.94
C GLU A 32 0.95 -7.09 9.23
N ALA A 33 0.59 -5.98 8.59
CA ALA A 33 -0.67 -5.29 8.84
C ALA A 33 -1.77 -5.76 7.88
N LEU A 34 -1.46 -5.88 6.58
CA LEU A 34 -2.45 -6.34 5.60
C LEU A 34 -2.53 -7.86 5.50
N LYS A 35 -1.57 -8.60 6.08
CA LYS A 35 -1.48 -10.07 6.03
C LYS A 35 -1.49 -10.61 4.60
N ARG A 36 -0.76 -9.94 3.70
CA ARG A 36 -0.63 -10.31 2.29
C ARG A 36 0.83 -10.47 1.89
N ASP A 37 1.05 -11.17 0.78
CA ASP A 37 2.35 -11.20 0.13
C ASP A 37 2.60 -9.87 -0.63
N PRO A 38 3.66 -9.09 -0.31
CA PRO A 38 3.99 -7.87 -1.03
C PRO A 38 4.38 -8.10 -2.49
N MET A 39 4.75 -9.33 -2.89
CA MET A 39 5.22 -9.67 -4.24
C MET A 39 4.17 -10.38 -5.10
N CYS A 40 2.90 -10.43 -4.66
CA CYS A 40 1.83 -11.14 -5.37
C CYS A 40 1.30 -10.48 -6.66
N GLY A 41 1.96 -9.42 -7.15
CA GLY A 41 1.51 -8.68 -8.34
C GLY A 41 0.26 -7.84 -8.11
N HIS A 42 -0.08 -7.52 -6.85
CA HIS A 42 -1.16 -6.61 -6.49
C HIS A 42 -0.65 -5.19 -6.21
N LEU A 43 -1.56 -4.22 -6.27
CA LEU A 43 -1.25 -2.84 -5.94
C LEU A 43 -1.56 -2.57 -4.46
N PHE A 44 -0.60 -1.96 -3.77
CA PHE A 44 -0.75 -1.51 -2.38
C PHE A 44 -0.60 0.00 -2.31
N VAL A 45 -1.63 0.67 -1.81
CA VAL A 45 -1.73 2.12 -1.71
C VAL A 45 -1.57 2.54 -0.26
N PHE A 46 -0.63 3.45 -0.01
CA PHE A 46 -0.34 4.00 1.30
C PHE A 46 -0.53 5.51 1.29
N ARG A 47 -0.93 6.05 2.43
CA ARG A 47 -1.16 7.48 2.61
C ARG A 47 -0.33 8.03 3.76
N GLY A 48 0.42 9.09 3.48
CA GLY A 48 1.13 9.85 4.50
C GLY A 48 0.22 10.71 5.38
N ARG A 49 0.77 11.30 6.45
CA ARG A 49 0.01 12.19 7.34
C ARG A 49 -0.50 13.48 6.66
N GLY A 50 0.19 13.94 5.62
CA GLY A 50 -0.12 15.18 4.91
C GLY A 50 -1.16 15.06 3.78
N GLY A 51 -1.53 13.86 3.35
CA GLY A 51 -2.62 13.69 2.37
C GLY A 51 -3.92 13.54 3.13
N GLN A 52 -4.86 14.49 3.07
CA GLN A 52 -6.17 14.33 3.70
C GLN A 52 -7.04 13.37 2.87
N CYS A 53 -7.52 12.30 3.50
CA CYS A 53 -8.82 11.71 3.17
C CYS A 53 -9.68 12.04 4.39
N ALA A 54 -10.65 12.94 4.22
CA ALA A 54 -11.63 13.22 5.25
C ALA A 54 -12.39 11.92 5.55
N SER A 55 -12.34 11.51 6.82
CA SER A 55 -13.24 10.51 7.39
C SER A 55 -14.61 11.10 7.62
#